data_AF-A0A425WP13-F1
#
_entry.id   AF-A0A425WP13-F1
#
_cell.length_a   1.000
_cell.length_b   1.000
_cell.length_c   1.000
_cell.angle_alpha   90.00
_cell.angle_beta   90.00
_cell.angle_gamma   90.00
#
_symmetry.space_group_name_H-M   'P 1'
#
loop_
_entity.id
_entity.type
_entity.pdbx_description
1 polymer ?
#
loop_
_entity_poly.entity_id
_entity_poly.type
_entity_poly.pdbx_seq_one_letter_code
_entity_poly.pdbx_strand_id
1 'polypeptide(L)'
;MSVIKPEIDSLLEKTEHNPFLLCSVASKRACDINNMIHSQHVRVNEIRDFDDITTGVSGKDTVSCAMEEIDNGTLSYVKEDFDNAIKKQE
;
A
#
# COMPACT_ATOMS: atom_id res chain seq x y z
N MET A 1 15.00 1.24 2.90
CA MET A 1 14.36 2.09 1.89
C MET A 1 14.77 3.52 2.12
N SER A 2 14.97 4.31 1.06
CA SER A 2 15.27 5.73 1.18
C SER A 2 13.96 6.50 0.99
N VAL A 3 13.70 7.53 1.78
CA VAL A 3 12.45 8.34 1.70
C VAL A 3 12.31 9.04 0.35
N ILE A 4 13.41 9.25 -0.36
CA ILE A 4 13.45 9.90 -1.68
C ILE A 4 13.28 8.92 -2.85
N LYS A 5 13.08 7.62 -2.59
CA LYS A 5 12.88 6.59 -3.61
C LYS A 5 11.59 5.79 -3.32
N PRO A 6 10.79 5.43 -4.34
CA PRO A 6 10.91 5.81 -5.76
C PRO A 6 10.77 7.32 -6.00
N GLU A 7 11.26 7.80 -7.16
CA GLU A 7 11.25 9.24 -7.49
C GLU A 7 9.80 9.75 -7.61
N ILE A 8 9.54 10.92 -7.03
CA ILE A 8 8.17 11.46 -6.96
C ILE A 8 7.57 11.70 -8.36
N ASP A 9 8.40 12.09 -9.33
CA ASP A 9 7.96 12.36 -10.69
C ASP A 9 7.45 11.09 -11.38
N SER A 10 8.12 9.95 -11.15
CA SER A 10 7.68 8.64 -11.67
C SER A 10 6.35 8.20 -11.05
N LEU A 11 6.16 8.45 -9.76
CA LEU A 11 4.89 8.17 -9.08
C LEU A 11 3.75 9.04 -9.60
N LEU A 12 4.01 10.33 -9.83
CA LEU A 12 3.01 11.28 -10.31
C LEU A 12 2.58 10.98 -11.75
N GLU A 13 3.47 10.47 -12.59
CA GLU A 13 3.12 10.02 -13.94
C GLU A 13 2.05 8.90 -13.92
N LYS A 14 2.08 8.03 -12.90
CA LYS A 14 1.11 6.93 -12.72
C LYS A 14 -0.22 7.37 -12.13
N THR A 15 -0.30 8.58 -11.58
CA THR A 15 -1.48 9.08 -10.85
C THR A 15 -1.99 10.40 -11.40
N GLU A 16 -2.00 10.54 -12.73
CA GLU A 16 -2.52 11.72 -13.44
C GLU A 16 -1.91 13.05 -12.99
N HIS A 17 -0.67 13.04 -12.50
CA HIS A 17 -0.01 14.18 -11.88
C HIS A 17 -0.79 14.81 -10.71
N ASN A 18 -1.68 14.03 -10.07
CA ASN A 18 -2.47 14.45 -8.93
C ASN A 18 -1.87 13.88 -7.62
N PRO A 19 -1.28 14.74 -6.76
CA PRO A 19 -0.67 14.28 -5.51
C PRO A 19 -1.69 13.74 -4.50
N PHE A 20 -2.94 14.22 -4.52
CA PHE A 20 -3.98 13.72 -3.61
C PHE A 20 -4.45 12.32 -3.99
N LEU A 21 -4.49 12.03 -5.29
CA LEU A 21 -4.80 10.70 -5.80
C LEU A 21 -3.66 9.73 -5.45
N LEU A 22 -2.41 10.13 -5.63
CA LEU A 22 -1.24 9.36 -5.20
C LEU A 22 -1.31 8.99 -3.71
N CYS A 23 -1.48 9.99 -2.84
CA CYS A 23 -1.59 9.78 -1.40
C CYS A 23 -2.76 8.85 -1.04
N SER A 24 -3.91 9.00 -1.71
CA SER A 24 -5.09 8.19 -1.42
C SER A 24 -4.90 6.73 -1.85
N VAL A 25 -4.33 6.49 -3.03
CA VAL A 25 -4.04 5.14 -3.55
C VAL A 25 -2.97 4.46 -2.69
N ALA A 26 -1.87 5.16 -2.40
CA ALA A 26 -0.80 4.64 -1.55
C ALA A 26 -1.30 4.31 -0.14
N SER A 27 -2.10 5.19 0.48
CA SER A 27 -2.64 4.97 1.83
C SER A 27 -3.59 3.78 1.88
N LYS A 28 -4.51 3.68 0.90
CA LYS A 28 -5.44 2.54 0.82
C LYS A 28 -4.68 1.23 0.69
N ARG A 29 -3.68 1.20 -0.20
CA ARG A 29 -2.86 0.01 -0.41
C ARG A 29 -2.00 -0.34 0.80
N ALA A 30 -1.44 0.64 1.49
CA ALA A 30 -0.68 0.43 2.73
C ALA A 30 -1.56 -0.21 3.82
N CYS A 31 -2.82 0.24 3.94
CA CYS A 31 -3.80 -0.38 4.84
C CYS A 31 -4.11 -1.83 4.43
N ASP A 32 -4.28 -2.11 3.13
CA ASP A 32 -4.52 -3.47 2.64
C ASP A 32 -3.35 -4.42 2.97
N ILE A 33 -2.11 -3.95 2.77
CA ILE A 33 -0.90 -4.70 3.14
C ILE A 33 -0.86 -4.96 4.65
N ASN A 34 -1.14 -3.94 5.47
CA ASN A 34 -1.14 -4.09 6.92
C ASN A 34 -2.19 -5.10 7.40
N ASN A 35 -3.40 -5.03 6.83
CA ASN A 35 -4.47 -5.98 7.13
C ASN A 35 -4.11 -7.41 6.70
N MET A 36 -3.41 -7.56 5.56
CA MET A 36 -2.90 -8.85 5.10
C MET A 36 -1.86 -9.44 6.06
N ILE A 37 -0.87 -8.65 6.48
CA ILE A 37 0.18 -9.07 7.43
C ILE A 37 -0.46 -9.48 8.76
N HIS A 38 -1.35 -8.65 9.29
CA HIS A 38 -2.07 -8.95 10.52
C HIS A 38 -2.87 -10.25 10.42
N SER A 39 -3.61 -10.44 9.31
CA SER A 39 -4.38 -11.66 9.08
C SER A 39 -3.50 -12.91 8.96
N GLN A 40 -2.30 -12.79 8.38
CA GLN A 40 -1.32 -13.88 8.35
C GLN A 40 -0.81 -14.20 9.76
N HIS A 41 -0.48 -13.19 10.58
CA HIS A 41 -0.08 -13.40 11.97
C HIS A 41 -1.16 -14.12 12.78
N VAL A 42 -2.43 -13.72 12.66
CA VAL A 42 -3.56 -14.38 13.36
C VAL A 42 -3.64 -15.85 12.96
N ARG A 43 -3.64 -16.17 11.67
CA ARG A 43 -3.70 -17.56 11.18
C ARG A 43 -2.49 -18.40 11.61
N VAL A 44 -1.29 -17.81 11.63
CA VAL A 44 -0.07 -18.51 12.07
C VAL A 44 -0.08 -18.75 13.58
N ASN A 45 -0.54 -17.78 14.37
CA ASN A 45 -0.68 -17.89 15.82
C ASN A 45 -1.67 -18.99 16.23
N GLU A 46 -2.70 -19.25 15.40
CA GLU A 46 -3.67 -20.34 15.62
C GLU A 46 -3.10 -21.74 15.30
N ILE A 47 -2.02 -21.85 14.52
CA ILE A 47 -1.59 -23.12 13.89
C ILE A 47 -0.43 -23.85 14.60
N ARG A 48 0.47 -23.21 15.39
CA ARG A 48 1.30 -23.82 16.49
C ARG A 48 2.55 -23.02 16.90
N ASP A 49 3.03 -23.37 18.10
CA ASP A 49 4.32 -23.11 18.78
C ASP A 49 5.46 -22.51 17.94
N PHE A 50 5.93 -21.34 18.39
CA PHE A 50 7.30 -20.79 18.32
C PHE A 50 8.18 -21.23 17.12
N ASP A 51 8.41 -20.34 16.13
CA ASP A 51 9.48 -19.31 16.24
C ASP A 51 10.03 -18.75 14.90
N ASP A 52 9.40 -18.91 13.72
CA ASP A 52 10.15 -18.58 12.47
C ASP A 52 9.43 -17.82 11.34
N ILE A 53 8.20 -17.32 11.54
CA ILE A 53 7.45 -16.62 10.46
C ILE A 53 7.38 -15.09 10.67
N THR A 54 7.61 -14.58 11.88
CA THR A 54 7.36 -13.16 12.20
C THR A 54 8.39 -12.18 11.63
N THR A 55 9.60 -12.65 11.27
CA THR A 55 10.75 -11.74 11.02
C THR A 55 10.84 -11.23 9.58
N GLY A 56 10.19 -11.88 8.60
CA GLY A 56 10.38 -11.57 7.18
C GLY A 56 9.63 -10.33 6.66
N VAL A 57 8.50 -9.98 7.29
CA VAL A 57 7.57 -8.95 6.77
C VAL A 57 7.38 -7.78 7.73
N SER A 58 7.68 -7.95 9.03
CA SER A 58 7.46 -6.95 10.08
C SER A 58 8.38 -5.72 10.02
N GLY A 59 9.40 -5.70 9.14
CA GLY A 59 10.41 -4.64 9.09
C GLY A 59 10.30 -3.65 7.93
N LYS A 60 9.36 -3.86 7.00
CA LYS A 60 9.19 -2.99 5.83
C LYS A 60 8.01 -2.05 6.02
N ASP A 61 8.25 -0.76 5.77
CA ASP A 61 7.23 0.27 5.79
C ASP A 61 6.18 -0.01 4.69
N THR A 62 4.92 -0.15 5.09
CA THR A 62 3.84 -0.55 4.17
C THR A 62 3.55 0.52 3.12
N VAL A 63 3.80 1.79 3.45
CA VAL A 63 3.67 2.91 2.51
C VAL A 63 4.77 2.82 1.45
N SER A 64 6.01 2.54 1.85
CA SER A 64 7.12 2.33 0.92
C SER A 64 6.84 1.16 -0.03
N CYS A 65 6.32 0.04 0.47
CA CYS A 65 5.90 -1.08 -0.38
C CYS A 65 4.80 -0.68 -1.37
N ALA A 66 3.81 0.10 -0.93
CA ALA A 66 2.75 0.59 -1.81
C ALA A 66 3.28 1.54 -2.89
N MET A 67 4.22 2.43 -2.56
CA MET A 67 4.87 3.33 -3.52
C MET A 67 5.70 2.55 -4.55
N GLU A 68 6.41 1.51 -4.15
CA GLU A 68 7.13 0.62 -5.07
C GLU A 68 6.18 -0.11 -6.03
N GLU A 69 5.02 -0.57 -5.56
CA GLU A 69 4.02 -1.22 -6.43
C GLU A 69 3.39 -0.24 -7.45
N ILE A 70 3.20 1.03 -7.07
CA ILE A 70 2.74 2.09 -7.98
C ILE A 70 3.78 2.34 -9.07
N ASP A 71 5.05 2.52 -8.69
CA ASP A 71 6.15 2.78 -9.62
C ASP A 71 6.35 1.62 -10.61
N ASN A 72 6.31 0.38 -10.11
CA ASN A 72 6.39 -0.83 -10.92
C ASN A 72 5.16 -1.06 -11.83
N GLY A 73 4.08 -0.30 -11.63
CA GLY A 73 2.83 -0.45 -12.40
C GLY A 73 2.07 -1.74 -12.09
N THR A 74 2.34 -2.38 -10.96
CA THR A 74 1.60 -3.58 -10.52
C THR A 74 0.29 -3.23 -9.81
N LEU A 75 0.10 -1.95 -9.48
CA LEU A 75 -1.11 -1.39 -8.87
C LEU A 75 -1.81 -0.41 -9.82
N SER A 76 -3.12 -0.55 -9.97
CA SER A 76 -4.00 0.36 -10.71
C SER A 76 -5.19 0.78 -9.86
N TYR A 77 -5.79 1.93 -10.17
CA TYR A 77 -7.01 2.42 -9.51
C TYR A 77 -8.17 2.54 -10.50
N VAL A 78 -9.40 2.42 -10.00
CA VAL A 78 -10.62 2.67 -10.76
C VAL A 78 -11.04 4.12 -10.54
N LYS A 79 -10.97 4.93 -11.58
CA LYS A 79 -11.23 6.37 -11.51
C LYS A 79 -12.67 6.68 -11.08
N GLU A 80 -13.65 5.92 -11.58
CA GLU A 80 -15.06 6.12 -11.23
C GLU A 80 -15.32 5.90 -9.73
N ASP A 81 -14.73 4.85 -9.15
CA ASP A 81 -14.85 4.58 -7.71
C ASP A 81 -14.18 5.68 -6.88
N PHE A 82 -13.05 6.20 -7.34
CA PHE A 82 -12.35 7.30 -6.70
C PHE A 82 -13.18 8.59 -6.71
N ASP A 83 -13.71 8.97 -7.88
CA ASP A 83 -14.54 10.17 -8.05
C ASP A 83 -15.85 10.06 -7.23
N ASN A 84 -16.45 8.88 -7.19
CA ASN A 84 -17.64 8.61 -6.39
C ASN A 84 -17.36 8.67 -4.89
N ALA A 85 -16.19 8.24 -4.44
CA ALA A 85 -15.78 8.34 -3.04
C ALA A 85 -15.58 9.80 -2.61
N ILE A 86 -15.06 10.65 -3.49
CA ILE A 86 -14.94 12.10 -3.24
C ILE A 86 -16.32 12.76 -3.18
N LYS A 87 -17.19 12.48 -4.16
CA LYS A 87 -18.54 13.09 -4.22
C LYS A 87 -19.47 12.70 -3.07
N LYS A 88 -19.27 11.54 -2.45
CA LYS A 88 -20.08 11.07 -1.31
C LYS A 88 -19.77 11.77 0.02
N GLN A 89 -18.76 12.64 0.08
CA GLN A 89 -18.38 13.36 1.29
C GLN A 89 -19.03 14.76 1.42
N GLU A 90 -19.88 15.17 0.47
CA GLU A 90 -20.77 16.34 0.56
C GLU A 90 -22.19 15.94 1.02
#